data_AF-A0A8J7HUL3-F1
#
_entry.id   AF-A0A8J7HUL3-F1
#
_cell.length_a   1.000
_cell.length_b   1.000
_cell.length_c   1.000
_cell.angle_alpha   90.00
_cell.angle_beta   90.00
_cell.angle_gamma   90.00
#
_symmetry.space_group_name_H-M   'P 1'
#
loop_
_entity.id
_entity.type
_entity.pdbx_description
1 polymer ?
#
loop_
_entity_poly.entity_id
_entity_poly.type
_entity_poly.pdbx_seq_one_letter_code
_entity_poly.pdbx_strand_id
1 'polypeptide(L)'
;MNKILATAVVLLGLITSGVAVAETQNHPVHPRPNFEPLSKPETVSTPTSNYSRYPDNSNKTEAQLIKKERIIKGLKKGLQLKQIKLLKYSEYLTNRKELGGSILENLMVHPNRLVWVAEIEAPEGSLEVRQSNGQNVKFKTSKVFLVVDAETGEHLDTDIFEVP
;
A
#
# COMPACT_ATOMS: atom_id res chain seq x y z
N MET A 1 -20.44 48.26 33.90
CA MET A 1 -21.79 48.70 33.48
C MET A 1 -21.64 49.79 32.42
N ASN A 2 -22.52 49.76 31.42
CA ASN A 2 -22.79 50.75 30.35
C ASN A 2 -21.80 50.71 29.17
N LYS A 3 -22.11 50.20 27.95
CA LYS A 3 -23.17 50.42 26.94
C LYS A 3 -23.02 51.67 26.04
N ILE A 4 -22.70 51.36 24.76
CA ILE A 4 -23.22 51.87 23.45
C ILE A 4 -22.80 53.27 22.94
N LEU A 5 -22.35 53.32 21.67
CA LEU A 5 -22.87 54.07 20.50
C LEU A 5 -21.76 54.10 19.43
N ALA A 6 -21.83 53.41 18.27
CA ALA A 6 -22.69 53.59 17.10
C ALA A 6 -22.56 54.95 16.40
N THR A 7 -21.77 55.01 15.31
CA THR A 7 -22.01 55.94 14.20
C THR A 7 -21.55 55.31 12.88
N ALA A 8 -22.52 55.07 11.99
CA ALA A 8 -22.30 54.81 10.58
C ALA A 8 -22.30 56.14 9.82
N VAL A 9 -21.46 56.27 8.80
CA VAL A 9 -21.64 57.26 7.73
C VAL A 9 -21.46 56.54 6.40
N VAL A 10 -22.57 56.50 5.65
CA VAL A 10 -22.68 56.10 4.25
C VAL A 10 -22.55 57.35 3.39
N LEU A 11 -21.75 57.31 2.32
CA LEU A 11 -21.91 58.13 1.11
C LEU A 11 -21.07 57.50 -0.02
N LEU A 12 -21.68 56.67 -0.87
CA LEU A 12 -22.14 57.00 -2.23
C LEU A 12 -21.11 57.81 -3.07
N GLY A 13 -20.42 57.10 -3.96
CA GLY A 13 -19.70 57.65 -5.10
C GLY A 13 -19.90 56.72 -6.30
N LEU A 14 -20.52 57.27 -7.33
CA LEU A 14 -21.15 56.63 -8.49
C LEU A 14 -20.25 56.89 -9.73
N ILE A 15 -20.36 56.02 -10.75
CA ILE A 15 -20.00 56.22 -12.18
C ILE A 15 -18.48 56.35 -12.51
N THR A 16 -17.89 55.77 -13.56
CA THR A 16 -18.36 55.41 -14.91
C THR A 16 -17.60 54.23 -15.51
N SER A 17 -18.32 53.47 -16.33
CA SER A 17 -17.83 52.43 -17.24
C SER A 17 -16.85 53.00 -18.27
N GLY A 18 -15.63 52.46 -18.31
CA GLY A 18 -14.65 52.68 -19.37
C GLY A 18 -14.31 51.35 -20.04
N VAL A 19 -14.79 51.16 -21.27
CA VAL A 19 -14.52 49.98 -22.10
C VAL A 19 -13.08 50.12 -22.62
N ALA A 20 -12.14 49.35 -22.09
CA ALA A 20 -10.80 49.26 -22.65
C ALA A 20 -10.82 48.21 -23.78
N VAL A 21 -10.73 48.71 -25.02
CA VAL A 21 -10.52 47.93 -26.23
C VAL A 21 -9.09 47.38 -26.15
N ALA A 22 -8.94 46.05 -26.04
CA ALA A 22 -7.64 45.41 -26.16
C ALA A 22 -7.26 45.33 -27.64
N GLU A 23 -6.33 46.18 -28.06
CA GLU A 23 -5.69 46.09 -29.38
C GLU A 23 -4.98 44.75 -29.53
N THR A 24 -5.36 44.03 -30.59
CA THR A 24 -4.77 42.76 -31.00
C THR A 24 -3.37 43.01 -31.55
N GLN A 25 -2.32 42.67 -30.79
CA GLN A 25 -0.96 42.64 -31.31
C GLN A 25 -0.81 41.45 -32.27
N ASN A 26 -0.69 41.76 -33.56
CA ASN A 26 -0.30 40.81 -34.60
C ASN A 26 1.15 40.38 -34.36
N HIS A 27 1.37 39.22 -33.76
CA HIS A 27 2.66 38.54 -33.82
C HIS A 27 2.80 37.80 -35.16
N PRO A 28 3.97 37.90 -35.83
CA PRO A 28 4.20 37.17 -37.08
C PRO A 28 4.14 35.66 -36.83
N VAL A 29 3.29 34.96 -37.58
CA VAL A 29 3.17 33.51 -37.55
C VAL A 29 4.43 32.90 -38.15
N HIS A 30 5.31 32.36 -37.30
CA HIS A 30 6.36 31.47 -37.77
C HIS A 30 5.72 30.21 -38.38
N PRO A 31 6.13 29.74 -39.56
CA PRO A 31 5.61 28.50 -40.12
C PRO A 31 5.93 27.33 -39.17
N ARG A 32 4.91 26.56 -38.79
CA ARG A 32 5.09 25.34 -37.98
C ARG A 32 5.95 24.34 -38.76
N PRO A 33 6.95 23.69 -38.14
CA PRO A 33 7.64 22.59 -38.77
C PRO A 33 6.64 21.46 -39.09
N ASN A 34 6.74 20.92 -40.30
CA ASN A 34 5.91 19.82 -40.78
C ASN A 34 6.43 18.53 -40.13
N PHE A 35 5.75 18.03 -39.09
CA PHE A 35 6.08 16.74 -38.49
C PHE A 35 5.50 15.63 -39.36
N GLU A 36 6.36 14.71 -39.83
CA GLU A 36 5.90 13.47 -40.44
C GLU A 36 4.95 12.72 -39.48
N PRO A 37 3.90 12.05 -39.97
CA PRO A 37 3.05 11.24 -39.12
C PRO A 37 3.90 10.15 -38.46
N LEU A 38 3.93 10.15 -37.13
CA LEU A 38 4.50 9.06 -36.34
C LEU A 38 3.93 7.73 -36.88
N SER A 39 4.83 6.83 -37.26
CA SER A 39 4.48 5.48 -37.69
C SER A 39 3.55 4.81 -36.68
N LYS A 40 2.65 3.94 -37.18
CA LYS A 40 1.63 3.22 -36.39
C LYS A 40 2.18 2.78 -35.02
N PRO A 41 1.42 2.94 -33.92
CA PRO A 41 1.86 2.49 -32.61
C PRO A 41 2.22 1.01 -32.70
N GLU A 42 3.43 0.67 -32.24
CA GLU A 42 3.85 -0.72 -32.06
C GLU A 42 2.77 -1.47 -31.30
N THR A 43 2.48 -2.69 -31.74
CA THR A 43 1.51 -3.55 -31.08
C THR A 43 1.99 -3.76 -29.64
N VAL A 44 1.27 -3.17 -28.67
CA VAL A 44 1.55 -3.33 -27.25
C VAL A 44 1.58 -4.83 -26.98
N SER A 45 2.77 -5.34 -26.72
CA SER A 45 2.95 -6.71 -26.27
C SER A 45 2.08 -6.87 -25.02
N THR A 46 1.16 -7.83 -25.02
CA THR A 46 0.38 -8.14 -23.83
C THR A 46 1.33 -8.30 -22.64
N PRO A 47 1.06 -7.66 -21.49
CA PRO A 47 1.96 -7.76 -20.36
C PRO A 47 2.09 -9.23 -19.99
N THR A 48 3.31 -9.76 -20.09
CA THR A 48 3.67 -11.07 -19.56
C THR A 48 3.19 -11.11 -18.12
N SER A 49 2.35 -12.09 -17.78
CA SER A 49 1.80 -12.21 -16.43
C SER A 49 2.91 -12.11 -15.38
N ASN A 50 2.82 -11.11 -14.49
CA ASN A 50 3.82 -10.88 -13.45
C ASN A 50 3.89 -12.04 -12.42
N TYR A 51 2.96 -13.00 -12.49
CA TYR A 51 2.79 -14.07 -11.52
C TYR A 51 3.52 -15.37 -11.86
N SER A 52 4.54 -15.34 -12.74
CA SER A 52 5.26 -16.55 -13.18
C SER A 52 5.87 -17.33 -12.01
N ARG A 53 6.28 -16.66 -10.93
CA ARG A 53 6.86 -17.29 -9.74
C ARG A 53 5.81 -17.86 -8.79
N TYR A 54 4.69 -17.18 -8.60
CA TYR A 54 3.63 -17.58 -7.67
C TYR A 54 2.25 -17.48 -8.34
N PRO A 55 1.92 -18.42 -9.24
CA PRO A 55 0.66 -18.43 -9.96
C PRO A 55 -0.51 -18.86 -9.07
N ASP A 56 -1.74 -18.67 -9.55
CA ASP A 56 -2.96 -19.14 -8.88
C ASP A 56 -2.87 -20.64 -8.55
N ASN A 57 -3.16 -21.00 -7.29
CA ASN A 57 -3.27 -22.38 -6.83
C ASN A 57 -4.53 -22.60 -5.97
N SER A 58 -5.54 -21.74 -6.10
CA SER A 58 -6.81 -21.83 -5.36
C SER A 58 -7.62 -23.09 -5.65
N ASN A 59 -7.29 -23.80 -6.74
CA ASN A 59 -7.86 -25.10 -7.06
C ASN A 59 -7.23 -26.27 -6.29
N LYS A 60 -6.13 -26.05 -5.55
CA LYS A 60 -5.49 -27.09 -4.75
C LYS A 60 -6.26 -27.32 -3.46
N THR A 61 -6.30 -28.58 -3.05
CA THR A 61 -6.83 -29.01 -1.75
C THR A 61 -5.75 -28.87 -0.67
N GLU A 62 -6.17 -28.73 0.60
CA GLU A 62 -5.23 -28.62 1.73
C GLU A 62 -4.25 -29.80 1.83
N ALA A 63 -4.67 -31.01 1.41
CA ALA A 63 -3.81 -32.19 1.37
C ALA A 63 -2.65 -32.10 0.36
N GLN A 64 -2.76 -31.21 -0.64
CA GLN A 64 -1.73 -30.95 -1.66
C GLN A 64 -0.81 -29.79 -1.26
N LEU A 65 -1.07 -29.14 -0.13
CA LEU A 65 -0.30 -28.03 0.40
C LEU A 65 0.70 -28.52 1.45
N ILE A 66 1.66 -27.67 1.80
CA ILE A 66 2.52 -27.93 2.95
C ILE A 66 1.68 -27.98 4.23
N LYS A 67 2.04 -28.88 5.14
CA LYS A 67 1.39 -28.99 6.44
C LYS A 67 1.59 -27.72 7.27
N LYS A 68 0.55 -27.27 7.96
CA LYS A 68 0.60 -26.06 8.81
C LYS A 68 1.68 -26.11 9.90
N GLU A 69 2.02 -27.30 10.38
CA GLU A 69 3.06 -27.47 11.40
C GLU A 69 4.46 -27.10 10.88
N ARG A 70 4.66 -27.13 9.55
CA ARG A 70 5.95 -26.76 8.93
C ARG A 70 6.26 -25.27 9.09
N ILE A 71 5.22 -24.43 9.14
CA ILE A 71 5.35 -22.96 9.14
C ILE A 71 5.93 -22.47 10.48
N ILE A 72 5.62 -23.16 11.56
CA ILE A 72 6.04 -22.80 12.93
C ILE A 72 7.30 -23.54 13.37
N LYS A 73 7.90 -24.37 12.49
CA LYS A 73 9.13 -25.10 12.75
C LYS A 73 10.30 -24.12 12.79
N GLY A 74 10.51 -23.48 13.94
CA GLY A 74 11.47 -22.40 14.11
C GLY A 74 10.93 -21.20 14.90
N LEU A 75 9.69 -21.27 15.39
CA LEU A 75 9.14 -20.26 16.29
C LEU A 75 10.07 -20.09 17.50
N LYS A 76 10.62 -18.88 17.69
CA LYS A 76 11.55 -18.59 18.77
C LYS A 76 10.88 -18.82 20.12
N LYS A 77 11.66 -19.32 21.09
CA LYS A 77 11.22 -19.48 22.47
C LYS A 77 10.76 -18.13 23.03
N GLY A 78 9.57 -18.09 23.63
CA GLY A 78 8.96 -16.87 24.17
C GLY A 78 7.88 -16.25 23.27
N LEU A 79 7.81 -16.63 21.99
CA LEU A 79 6.70 -16.26 21.11
C LEU A 79 5.54 -17.25 21.28
N GLN A 80 4.31 -16.76 21.28
CA GLN A 80 3.10 -17.57 21.45
C GLN A 80 2.31 -17.62 20.15
N LEU A 81 2.19 -18.81 19.56
CA LEU A 81 1.30 -19.01 18.43
C LEU A 81 -0.16 -18.88 18.87
N LYS A 82 -0.93 -17.98 18.25
CA LYS A 82 -2.36 -17.85 18.48
C LYS A 82 -3.17 -18.74 17.54
N GLN A 83 -2.91 -18.61 16.24
CA GLN A 83 -3.64 -19.36 15.21
C GLN A 83 -2.84 -19.45 13.92
N ILE A 84 -3.20 -20.42 13.08
CA ILE A 84 -2.74 -20.53 11.71
C ILE A 84 -3.98 -20.65 10.83
N LYS A 85 -4.07 -19.84 9.78
CA LYS A 85 -5.17 -19.83 8.81
C LYS A 85 -4.65 -20.03 7.40
N LEU A 86 -5.39 -20.80 6.59
CA LEU A 86 -5.21 -20.83 5.14
C LEU A 86 -6.10 -19.75 4.54
N LEU A 87 -5.51 -18.83 3.80
CA LEU A 87 -6.20 -17.69 3.18
C LEU A 87 -5.74 -17.52 1.74
N LYS A 88 -6.50 -16.77 0.95
CA LYS A 88 -5.98 -16.20 -0.29
C LYS A 88 -5.05 -15.03 0.04
N TYR A 89 -4.05 -14.81 -0.80
CA TYR A 89 -3.12 -13.70 -0.63
C TYR A 89 -3.83 -12.33 -0.61
N SER A 90 -4.84 -12.15 -1.46
CA SER A 90 -5.68 -10.93 -1.44
C SER A 90 -6.42 -10.73 -0.11
N GLU A 91 -6.95 -11.80 0.49
CA GLU A 91 -7.64 -11.74 1.80
C GLU A 91 -6.66 -11.34 2.92
N TYR A 92 -5.42 -11.86 2.88
CA TYR A 92 -4.36 -11.41 3.77
C TYR A 92 -4.07 -9.92 3.62
N LEU A 93 -3.91 -9.42 2.38
CA LEU A 93 -3.63 -8.00 2.13
C LEU A 93 -4.77 -7.09 2.64
N THR A 94 -6.03 -7.51 2.48
CA THR A 94 -7.18 -6.79 3.05
C THR A 94 -7.12 -6.75 4.57
N ASN A 95 -6.90 -7.90 5.22
CA ASN A 95 -6.80 -7.97 6.69
C ASN A 95 -5.66 -7.11 7.23
N ARG A 96 -4.50 -7.09 6.56
CA ARG A 96 -3.34 -6.26 6.91
C ARG A 96 -3.68 -4.78 6.88
N LYS A 97 -4.41 -4.33 5.85
CA LYS A 97 -4.83 -2.93 5.70
C LYS A 97 -5.71 -2.46 6.85
N GLU A 98 -6.63 -3.31 7.31
CA GLU A 98 -7.53 -3.00 8.43
C GLU A 98 -6.78 -2.81 9.75
N LEU A 99 -5.62 -3.47 9.91
CA LEU A 99 -4.74 -3.33 11.07
C LEU A 99 -3.82 -2.09 11.01
N GLY A 100 -3.98 -1.23 9.99
CA GLY A 100 -3.18 -0.02 9.83
C GLY A 100 -1.78 -0.26 9.26
N GLY A 101 -1.52 -1.44 8.70
CA GLY A 101 -0.26 -1.76 8.04
C GLY A 101 -0.08 -1.02 6.72
N SER A 102 1.16 -0.65 6.40
CA SER A 102 1.50 -0.19 5.04
C SER A 102 1.43 -1.35 4.06
N ILE A 103 0.72 -1.18 2.95
CA ILE A 103 0.57 -2.23 1.94
C ILE A 103 1.76 -2.14 0.97
N LEU A 104 2.76 -2.98 1.18
CA LEU A 104 3.72 -3.31 0.13
C LEU A 104 3.26 -4.61 -0.52
N GLU A 105 2.42 -4.48 -1.54
CA GLU A 105 1.93 -5.63 -2.31
C GLU A 105 3.06 -6.22 -3.16
N ASN A 106 3.38 -7.49 -2.93
CA ASN A 106 4.23 -8.25 -3.85
C ASN A 106 3.47 -8.60 -5.14
N LEU A 107 3.70 -7.82 -6.19
CA LEU A 107 3.08 -7.97 -7.51
C LEU A 107 3.45 -9.28 -8.25
N MET A 108 4.39 -10.07 -7.70
CA MET A 108 4.71 -11.40 -8.24
C MET A 108 3.79 -12.50 -7.70
N VAL A 109 2.97 -12.21 -6.68
CA VAL A 109 2.08 -13.18 -6.04
C VAL A 109 0.67 -13.00 -6.56
N HIS A 110 0.12 -14.06 -7.16
CA HIS A 110 -1.25 -14.02 -7.66
C HIS A 110 -2.26 -13.77 -6.51
N PRO A 111 -3.28 -12.93 -6.68
CA PRO A 111 -4.26 -12.62 -5.62
C PRO A 111 -4.94 -13.85 -5.00
N ASN A 112 -5.24 -14.86 -5.82
CA ASN A 112 -5.84 -16.13 -5.39
C ASN A 112 -4.83 -17.18 -4.87
N ARG A 113 -3.54 -16.84 -4.80
CA ARG A 113 -2.54 -17.74 -4.23
C ARG A 113 -2.90 -18.06 -2.79
N LEU A 114 -2.96 -19.35 -2.46
CA LEU A 114 -3.17 -19.84 -1.11
C LEU A 114 -1.90 -19.64 -0.29
N VAL A 115 -2.04 -18.99 0.86
CA VAL A 115 -0.96 -18.70 1.80
C VAL A 115 -1.38 -19.15 3.20
N TRP A 116 -0.41 -19.67 3.93
CA TRP A 116 -0.57 -19.87 5.37
C TRP A 116 -0.19 -18.60 6.10
N VAL A 117 -1.08 -18.12 6.96
CA VAL A 117 -0.86 -16.96 7.82
C VAL A 117 -0.87 -17.42 9.27
N ALA A 118 0.29 -17.33 9.92
CA ALA A 118 0.42 -17.61 11.34
C ALA A 118 0.39 -16.31 12.14
N GLU A 119 -0.57 -16.19 13.05
CA GLU A 119 -0.66 -15.10 14.01
C GLU A 119 0.07 -15.49 15.29
N ILE A 120 1.05 -14.69 15.65
CA ILE A 120 1.95 -14.92 16.77
C ILE A 120 1.88 -13.71 17.68
N GLU A 121 1.70 -13.94 18.97
CA GLU A 121 1.86 -12.93 19.99
C GLU A 121 3.31 -12.94 20.48
N ALA A 122 3.95 -11.78 20.44
CA ALA A 122 5.27 -11.52 20.97
C ALA A 122 5.10 -10.69 22.24
N PRO A 123 5.29 -11.26 23.44
CA PRO A 123 5.32 -10.50 24.69
C PRO A 123 6.38 -9.40 24.65
N GLU A 124 6.24 -8.39 25.51
CA GLU A 124 7.22 -7.31 25.65
C GLU A 124 8.65 -7.85 25.78
N GLY A 125 9.57 -7.27 24.99
CA GLY A 125 10.99 -7.63 25.01
C GLY A 125 11.34 -8.99 24.42
N SER A 126 10.36 -9.76 23.92
CA SER A 126 10.60 -11.04 23.22
C SER A 126 11.02 -10.88 21.75
N LEU A 127 10.74 -9.71 21.17
CA LEU A 127 11.14 -9.35 19.81
C LEU A 127 12.19 -8.24 19.86
N GLU A 128 13.33 -8.50 19.22
CA GLU A 128 14.45 -7.58 19.10
C GLU A 128 14.87 -7.51 17.63
N VAL A 129 14.84 -6.32 17.04
CA VAL A 129 15.25 -6.09 15.65
C VAL A 129 16.45 -5.16 15.63
N ARG A 130 17.49 -5.57 14.90
CA ARG A 130 18.67 -4.74 14.67
C ARG A 130 18.34 -3.68 13.61
N GLN A 131 18.42 -2.42 13.99
CA GLN A 131 18.27 -1.29 13.08
C GLN A 131 19.53 -1.11 12.22
N SER A 132 19.39 -0.32 11.15
CA SER A 132 20.50 0.03 10.24
C SER A 132 21.66 0.75 10.94
N ASN A 133 21.38 1.46 12.02
CA ASN A 133 22.39 2.10 12.88
C ASN A 133 23.12 1.11 13.83
N GLY A 134 22.82 -0.19 13.76
CA GLY A 134 23.41 -1.24 14.59
C GLY A 134 22.83 -1.36 16.00
N GLN A 135 21.91 -0.46 16.40
CA GLN A 135 21.19 -0.59 17.67
C GLN A 135 20.10 -1.64 17.55
N ASN A 136 19.88 -2.36 18.65
CA ASN A 136 18.77 -3.28 18.73
C ASN A 136 17.59 -2.58 19.41
N VAL A 137 16.43 -2.59 18.76
CA VAL A 137 15.18 -2.11 19.35
C VAL A 137 14.38 -3.29 19.84
N LYS A 138 14.03 -3.23 21.13
CA LYS A 138 13.06 -4.13 21.74
C LYS A 138 11.68 -3.57 21.51
N PHE A 139 10.81 -4.38 20.95
CA PHE A 139 9.42 -4.02 20.74
C PHE A 139 8.63 -4.23 22.02
N LYS A 140 7.55 -3.47 22.17
CA LYS A 140 6.50 -3.75 23.16
C LYS A 140 5.80 -5.06 22.82
N THR A 141 4.76 -5.40 23.57
CA THR A 141 3.83 -6.47 23.16
C THR A 141 3.41 -6.24 21.72
N SER A 142 3.68 -7.24 20.87
CA SER A 142 3.49 -7.12 19.43
C SER A 142 2.70 -8.31 18.91
N LYS A 143 1.88 -8.05 17.91
CA LYS A 143 1.26 -9.07 17.07
C LYS A 143 2.10 -9.23 15.81
N VAL A 144 2.51 -10.46 15.51
CA VAL A 144 3.31 -10.80 14.35
C VAL A 144 2.49 -11.68 13.42
N PHE A 145 2.42 -11.33 12.14
CA PHE A 145 1.88 -12.20 11.10
C PHE A 145 3.02 -12.73 10.24
N LEU A 146 3.21 -14.04 10.26
CA LEU A 146 4.14 -14.73 9.38
C LEU A 146 3.35 -15.30 8.20
N VAL A 147 3.70 -14.88 6.98
CA VAL A 147 3.03 -15.30 5.75
C VAL A 147 3.95 -16.18 4.93
N VAL A 148 3.47 -17.38 4.62
CA VAL A 148 4.23 -18.42 3.92
C VAL A 148 3.38 -18.97 2.78
N ASP A 149 4.00 -19.16 1.63
CA ASP A 149 3.36 -19.80 0.47
C ASP A 149 2.90 -21.21 0.85
N ALA A 150 1.61 -21.51 0.63
CA ALA A 150 1.07 -22.78 1.08
C ALA A 150 1.52 -23.98 0.24
N GLU A 151 2.06 -23.76 -0.96
CA GLU A 151 2.51 -24.85 -1.83
C GLU A 151 4.01 -25.12 -1.68
N THR A 152 4.85 -24.08 -1.65
CA THR A 152 6.31 -24.23 -1.59
C THR A 152 6.85 -24.19 -0.17
N GLY A 153 6.13 -23.54 0.76
CA GLY A 153 6.62 -23.21 2.09
C GLY A 153 7.62 -22.06 2.10
N GLU A 154 7.73 -21.30 1.02
CA GLU A 154 8.58 -20.11 0.94
C GLU A 154 8.00 -18.97 1.78
N HIS A 155 8.88 -18.27 2.50
CA HIS A 155 8.50 -17.10 3.27
C HIS A 155 8.20 -15.93 2.33
N LEU A 156 7.01 -15.33 2.46
CA LEU A 156 6.56 -14.24 1.60
C LEU A 156 6.61 -12.89 2.31
N ASP A 157 6.17 -12.82 3.57
CA ASP A 157 6.09 -11.57 4.33
C ASP A 157 6.12 -11.82 5.84
N THR A 158 6.56 -10.81 6.60
CA THR A 158 6.43 -10.76 8.05
C THR A 158 5.98 -9.37 8.46
N ASP A 159 4.76 -9.28 9.01
CA ASP A 159 4.25 -8.05 9.59
C ASP A 159 4.37 -8.06 11.11
N ILE A 160 4.69 -6.91 11.69
CA ILE A 160 4.78 -6.69 13.13
C ILE A 160 3.96 -5.45 13.48
N PHE A 161 3.00 -5.63 14.38
CA PHE A 161 2.12 -4.58 14.89
C PHE A 161 2.31 -4.44 16.38
N GLU A 162 2.77 -3.29 16.86
CA GLU A 162 2.80 -3.02 18.30
C GLU A 162 1.37 -2.88 18.83
N VAL A 163 1.09 -3.57 19.94
CA VAL A 163 -0.16 -3.48 20.66
C VAL A 163 0.02 -2.49 21.82
N PRO A 164 -0.95 -1.59 22.09
CA PRO A 164 -0.88 -0.65 23.20
C PRO A 164 -0.66 -1.30 24.57
#